data_AF-A0A8H5ETV1-F1
#
_entry.id   AF-A0A8H5ETV1-F1
#
_cell.length_a   1.000
_cell.length_b   1.000
_cell.length_c   1.000
_cell.angle_alpha   90.00
_cell.angle_beta   90.00
_cell.angle_gamma   90.00
#
_symmetry.space_group_name_H-M   'P 1'
#
loop_
_entity.id
_entity.type
_entity.pdbx_description
1 polymer ?
#
loop_
_entity_poly.entity_id
_entity_poly.type
_entity_poly.pdbx_seq_one_letter_code
_entity_poly.pdbx_strand_id
1 'polypeptide(L)'
;MSSKTSTRNGDACSSTAVALDESSRVHSKPQKPPQIWWANAIFFVMVHVAAGIGMYYVPPWSIPRATLLLWFLTWQLSDFGITIGYHRLYSHKAFRAALPVRIVLAALGSAAFQGSIKIPPAQPKASQFAGPSNTDCTMLRFTDDLLHDPYAATRGLFYSHMGWIFYKPTYEKMELIERDDLERDPVVRFQHKHYVPLAIFFGFILPTLLGLLWSDPLGSYIYGGLVARLFIWHCTFLVNSLAHWEGLQPYSDEDTSRGNLLLALLTGGEGNHNFHSFPHDFRSGPSWSDWDPSKWIILGLEWLGLVTSLRRARQEDLVEAVHHMHHKTNMDSEKNQDEDEMWDGDVYTLAEIQAMAKEGRCMIVIDGFAVDVTSYLLEHPGGATLLRNYSVRLGTKSDLWKNSDWAFHGGLNNHSRAARRRMIELRVAKMAA
;
A
#
# COMPACT_ATOMS: atom_id res chain seq x y z
N MET A 1 6.68 -4.77 73.21
CA MET A 1 7.82 -5.21 74.05
C MET A 1 8.36 -6.48 73.42
N SER A 2 9.34 -6.35 72.51
CA SER A 2 10.76 -6.59 72.77
C SER A 2 11.04 -8.01 73.28
N SER A 3 11.65 -8.85 72.42
CA SER A 3 12.80 -9.67 72.81
C SER A 3 13.33 -10.45 71.60
N LYS A 4 14.63 -10.35 71.37
CA LYS A 4 15.42 -11.03 70.33
C LYS A 4 15.97 -12.36 70.88
N THR A 5 16.04 -13.40 70.03
CA THR A 5 17.09 -14.45 70.00
C THR A 5 16.84 -15.32 68.75
N SER A 6 17.67 -15.27 67.70
CA SER A 6 18.99 -15.91 67.51
C SER A 6 18.94 -17.43 67.27
N THR A 7 19.28 -17.87 66.05
CA THR A 7 20.04 -19.09 65.63
C THR A 7 20.00 -19.13 64.08
N ARG A 8 21.07 -18.84 63.29
CA ARG A 8 22.26 -19.67 62.92
C ARG A 8 21.90 -21.15 62.74
N ASN A 9 22.18 -21.88 61.66
CA ASN A 9 22.99 -21.80 60.43
C ASN A 9 22.20 -22.66 59.39
N GLY A 10 22.33 -22.55 58.08
CA GLY A 10 23.53 -22.55 57.27
C GLY A 10 23.18 -23.00 55.84
N ASP A 11 24.21 -22.99 55.02
CA ASP A 11 24.35 -23.63 53.70
C ASP A 11 24.00 -22.79 52.47
N ALA A 12 25.12 -22.34 51.89
CA ALA A 12 25.26 -21.69 50.61
C ALA A 12 24.91 -22.65 49.46
N CYS A 13 24.25 -22.12 48.43
CA CYS A 13 24.59 -22.49 47.07
C CYS A 13 24.37 -21.28 46.15
N SER A 14 25.44 -20.95 45.43
CA SER A 14 25.57 -19.92 44.42
C SER A 14 24.54 -20.09 43.30
N SER A 15 23.71 -19.07 43.05
CA SER A 15 23.18 -18.81 41.71
C SER A 15 23.66 -17.45 41.25
N THR A 16 24.66 -17.45 40.37
CA THR A 16 25.04 -16.35 39.49
C THR A 16 23.83 -15.96 38.64
N ALA A 17 23.05 -14.98 39.11
CA ALA A 17 22.11 -14.26 38.28
C ALA A 17 22.93 -13.40 37.31
N VAL A 18 22.96 -13.83 36.05
CA VAL A 18 23.48 -13.06 34.92
C VAL A 18 22.73 -11.73 34.91
N ALA A 19 23.44 -10.65 35.26
CA ALA A 19 22.95 -9.30 35.09
C ALA A 19 22.70 -9.08 33.60
N LEU A 20 21.42 -9.02 33.22
CA LEU A 20 21.02 -8.62 31.88
C LEU A 20 21.45 -7.17 31.68
N ASP A 21 22.33 -7.00 30.70
CA ASP A 21 22.88 -5.75 30.20
C ASP A 21 21.75 -4.76 29.86
N GLU A 22 21.68 -3.66 30.61
CA GLU A 22 20.75 -2.54 30.41
C GLU A 22 21.05 -1.72 29.13
N SER A 23 22.02 -2.13 28.29
CA SER A 23 22.47 -1.39 27.12
C SER A 23 21.55 -1.45 25.88
N SER A 24 20.48 -2.26 25.88
CA SER A 24 19.62 -2.47 24.69
C SER A 24 18.38 -1.57 24.59
N ARG A 25 18.21 -0.58 25.47
CA ARG A 25 17.14 0.43 25.29
C ARG A 25 17.53 1.41 24.18
N VAL A 26 17.20 1.03 22.95
CA VAL A 26 17.12 1.94 21.79
C VAL A 26 16.39 3.19 22.24
N HIS A 27 17.08 4.33 22.24
CA HIS A 27 16.49 5.63 22.52
C HIS A 27 15.43 5.95 21.46
N SER A 28 14.19 5.51 21.66
CA SER A 28 13.05 5.97 20.88
C SER A 28 12.85 7.45 21.19
N LYS A 29 13.12 8.33 20.21
CA LYS A 29 12.83 9.76 20.34
C LYS A 29 11.37 9.95 20.81
N PRO A 30 11.09 10.85 21.76
CA PRO A 30 9.73 11.13 22.17
C PRO A 30 8.93 11.60 20.95
N GLN A 31 7.95 10.78 20.56
CA GLN A 31 7.03 11.05 19.47
C GLN A 31 6.21 12.30 19.82
N LYS A 32 6.24 13.32 18.97
CA LYS A 32 5.40 14.51 19.16
C LYS A 32 3.93 14.10 19.02
N PRO A 33 3.00 14.67 19.81
CA PRO A 33 1.59 14.38 19.65
C PRO A 33 1.15 14.76 18.22
N PRO A 34 0.29 13.93 17.59
CA PRO A 34 -0.14 14.17 16.22
C PRO A 34 -0.87 15.50 16.11
N GLN A 35 -0.47 16.33 15.16
CA GLN A 35 -1.06 17.66 14.96
C GLN A 35 -2.40 17.54 14.24
N ILE A 36 -3.43 18.21 14.74
CA ILE A 36 -4.73 18.27 14.08
C ILE A 36 -4.63 19.08 12.79
N TRP A 37 -5.26 18.59 11.73
CA TRP A 37 -5.36 19.24 10.44
C TRP A 37 -6.75 19.89 10.26
N TRP A 38 -6.93 21.05 10.90
CA TRP A 38 -8.21 21.76 10.96
C TRP A 38 -8.87 22.03 9.61
N ALA A 39 -8.11 22.42 8.58
CA ALA A 39 -8.68 22.69 7.27
C ALA A 39 -9.34 21.44 6.65
N ASN A 40 -8.69 20.28 6.76
CA ASN A 40 -9.21 19.02 6.25
C ASN A 40 -10.41 18.54 7.09
N ALA A 41 -10.30 18.65 8.42
CA ALA A 41 -11.36 18.33 9.36
C ALA A 41 -12.64 19.13 9.07
N ILE A 42 -12.51 20.45 8.93
CA ILE A 42 -13.63 21.36 8.67
C ILE A 42 -14.23 21.05 7.29
N PHE A 43 -13.41 20.86 6.25
CA PHE A 43 -13.90 20.50 4.92
C PHE A 43 -14.69 19.18 4.92
N PHE A 44 -14.11 18.13 5.52
CA PHE A 44 -14.74 16.82 5.61
C PHE A 44 -16.10 16.91 6.33
N VAL A 45 -16.15 17.53 7.52
CA VAL A 45 -17.39 17.69 8.29
C VAL A 45 -18.41 18.55 7.55
N MET A 46 -17.99 19.65 6.90
CA MET A 46 -18.90 20.50 6.14
C MET A 46 -19.56 19.75 4.97
N VAL A 47 -18.82 18.90 4.25
CA VAL A 47 -19.40 18.11 3.15
C VAL A 47 -20.43 17.10 3.68
N HIS A 48 -20.18 16.48 4.84
CA HIS A 48 -21.16 15.57 5.48
C HIS A 48 -22.43 16.30 5.90
N VAL A 49 -22.29 17.44 6.57
CA VAL A 49 -23.42 18.26 7.01
C VAL A 49 -24.21 18.79 5.82
N ALA A 50 -23.53 19.30 4.78
CA ALA A 50 -24.17 19.80 3.57
C ALA A 50 -24.93 18.69 2.82
N ALA A 51 -24.36 17.49 2.71
CA ALA A 51 -25.03 16.34 2.11
C ALA A 51 -26.27 15.93 2.92
N GLY A 52 -26.15 15.85 4.26
CA GLY A 52 -27.26 15.48 5.14
C GLY A 52 -28.41 16.49 5.09
N ILE A 53 -28.10 17.79 5.13
CA ILE A 53 -29.07 18.87 4.94
C ILE A 53 -29.71 18.78 3.54
N GLY A 54 -28.89 18.58 2.50
CA GLY A 54 -29.35 18.45 1.12
C GLY A 54 -30.33 17.28 0.94
N MET A 55 -30.00 16.10 1.48
CA MET A 55 -30.87 14.92 1.44
C MET A 55 -32.15 15.09 2.26
N TYR A 56 -32.13 15.88 3.33
CA TYR A 56 -33.33 16.17 4.12
C TYR A 56 -34.32 17.07 3.35
N TYR A 57 -33.83 18.14 2.71
CA TYR A 57 -34.67 19.06 1.94
C TYR A 57 -35.05 18.55 0.55
N VAL A 58 -34.17 17.75 -0.07
CA VAL A 58 -34.35 17.16 -1.40
C VAL A 58 -34.17 15.65 -1.24
N PRO A 59 -35.20 14.92 -0.79
CA PRO A 59 -35.08 13.48 -0.56
C PRO A 59 -34.93 12.67 -1.86
N PRO A 60 -34.37 11.45 -1.79
CA PRO A 60 -33.99 10.70 -3.00
C PRO A 60 -35.21 10.25 -3.83
N TRP A 61 -36.39 10.15 -3.22
CA TRP A 61 -37.63 9.83 -3.91
C TRP A 61 -38.27 11.04 -4.61
N SER A 62 -37.83 12.28 -4.33
CA SER A 62 -38.36 13.48 -4.99
C SER A 62 -37.56 13.92 -6.22
N ILE A 63 -36.41 13.30 -6.50
CA ILE A 63 -35.55 13.68 -7.62
C ILE A 63 -35.83 12.85 -8.89
N PRO A 64 -35.53 13.40 -10.09
CA PRO A 64 -35.63 12.65 -11.34
C PRO A 64 -34.73 11.41 -11.33
N ARG A 65 -35.19 10.35 -12.02
CA ARG A 65 -34.39 9.12 -12.21
C ARG A 65 -33.04 9.40 -12.88
N ALA A 66 -32.97 10.42 -13.74
CA ALA A 66 -31.73 10.88 -14.37
C ALA A 66 -30.70 11.37 -13.33
N THR A 67 -31.14 12.09 -12.29
CA THR A 67 -30.28 12.55 -11.19
C THR A 67 -29.75 11.38 -10.36
N LEU A 68 -30.60 10.38 -10.08
CA LEU A 68 -30.18 9.15 -9.40
C LEU A 68 -29.15 8.37 -10.23
N LEU A 69 -29.37 8.25 -11.55
CA LEU A 69 -28.40 7.63 -12.45
C LEU A 69 -27.08 8.42 -12.49
N LEU A 70 -27.14 9.75 -12.56
CA LEU A 70 -25.96 10.61 -12.53
C LEU A 70 -25.15 10.43 -11.24
N TRP A 71 -25.82 10.32 -10.09
CA TRP A 71 -25.18 10.02 -8.81
C TRP A 71 -24.42 8.70 -8.86
N PHE A 72 -25.10 7.63 -9.28
CA PHE A 72 -24.49 6.31 -9.37
C PHE A 72 -23.29 6.31 -10.33
N LEU A 73 -23.43 6.91 -11.51
CA LEU A 73 -22.35 7.00 -12.49
C LEU A 73 -21.17 7.84 -11.98
N THR A 74 -21.44 8.96 -11.32
CA THR A 74 -20.38 9.83 -10.79
C THR A 74 -19.61 9.12 -9.67
N TRP A 75 -20.31 8.39 -8.80
CA TRP A 75 -19.69 7.53 -7.80
C TRP A 75 -18.80 6.46 -8.46
N GLN A 76 -19.37 5.60 -9.31
CA GLN A 76 -18.64 4.46 -9.87
C GLN A 76 -17.49 4.88 -10.78
N LEU A 77 -17.67 5.90 -11.63
CA LEU A 77 -16.60 6.36 -12.51
C LEU A 77 -15.44 6.98 -11.72
N SER A 78 -15.73 7.73 -10.65
CA SER A 78 -14.69 8.27 -9.78
C SER A 78 -13.97 7.16 -9.01
N ASP A 79 -14.70 6.14 -8.56
CA ASP A 79 -14.14 4.93 -7.93
C ASP A 79 -13.18 4.21 -8.89
N PHE A 80 -13.54 4.03 -10.17
CA PHE A 80 -12.63 3.51 -11.19
C PHE A 80 -11.42 4.41 -11.44
N GLY A 81 -11.56 5.73 -11.30
CA GLY A 81 -10.44 6.66 -11.32
C GLY A 81 -9.41 6.38 -10.21
N ILE A 82 -9.89 5.99 -9.02
CA ILE A 82 -9.04 5.60 -7.89
C ILE A 82 -8.47 4.19 -8.11
N THR A 83 -9.31 3.19 -8.33
CA THR A 83 -8.89 1.77 -8.38
C THR A 83 -8.03 1.45 -9.60
N ILE A 84 -8.45 1.86 -10.81
CA ILE A 84 -7.69 1.60 -12.05
C ILE A 84 -6.54 2.60 -12.19
N GLY A 85 -6.81 3.87 -11.92
CA GLY A 85 -5.86 4.96 -12.13
C GLY A 85 -4.85 5.10 -10.99
N TYR A 86 -5.30 5.61 -9.86
CA TYR A 86 -4.39 5.95 -8.76
C TYR A 86 -3.69 4.72 -8.20
N HIS A 87 -4.46 3.66 -7.91
CA HIS A 87 -3.99 2.45 -7.26
C HIS A 87 -3.21 1.56 -8.25
N ARG A 88 -3.89 0.90 -9.20
CA ARG A 88 -3.25 -0.13 -10.05
C ARG A 88 -2.24 0.43 -11.06
N LEU A 89 -2.54 1.56 -11.70
CA LEU A 89 -1.65 2.16 -12.71
C LEU A 89 -0.50 2.95 -12.07
N TYR A 90 -0.79 3.92 -11.20
CA TYR A 90 0.22 4.86 -10.70
C TYR A 90 0.97 4.37 -9.46
N SER A 91 0.34 3.65 -8.53
CA SER A 91 1.02 3.09 -7.35
C SER A 91 1.72 1.77 -7.66
N HIS A 92 0.97 0.82 -8.20
CA HIS A 92 1.44 -0.56 -8.36
C HIS A 92 2.18 -0.82 -9.66
N LYS A 93 2.07 0.10 -10.63
CA LYS A 93 2.65 -0.05 -11.97
C LYS A 93 2.27 -1.39 -12.59
N ALA A 94 1.04 -1.84 -12.34
CA ALA A 94 0.55 -3.15 -12.71
C ALA A 94 0.34 -3.29 -14.24
N PHE A 95 0.26 -2.16 -14.95
CA PHE A 95 0.16 -2.11 -16.40
C PHE A 95 0.64 -0.77 -16.95
N ARG A 96 0.74 -0.67 -18.29
CA ARG A 96 1.01 0.57 -19.02
C ARG A 96 -0.22 1.01 -19.79
N ALA A 97 -0.55 2.30 -19.72
CA ALA A 97 -1.73 2.88 -20.35
C ALA A 97 -1.38 3.92 -21.42
N ALA A 98 -2.13 3.90 -22.52
CA ALA A 98 -2.08 4.92 -23.56
C ALA A 98 -2.47 6.30 -23.01
N LEU A 99 -2.01 7.36 -23.67
CA LEU A 99 -2.26 8.75 -23.24
C LEU A 99 -3.75 9.08 -23.00
N PRO A 100 -4.71 8.67 -23.87
CA PRO A 100 -6.12 8.96 -23.64
C PRO A 100 -6.65 8.33 -22.34
N VAL A 101 -6.27 7.08 -22.07
CA VAL A 101 -6.67 6.36 -20.84
C VAL A 101 -6.12 7.08 -19.62
N ARG A 102 -4.85 7.50 -19.64
CA ARG A 102 -4.23 8.25 -18.54
C ARG A 102 -4.95 9.56 -18.25
N ILE A 103 -5.34 10.30 -19.29
CA ILE A 103 -6.09 11.57 -19.14
C ILE A 103 -7.46 11.32 -18.50
N VAL A 104 -8.20 10.32 -18.98
CA VAL A 104 -9.53 9.97 -18.45
C VAL A 104 -9.42 9.54 -16.99
N LEU A 105 -8.51 8.62 -16.66
CA LEU A 105 -8.31 8.15 -15.29
C LEU A 105 -7.88 9.28 -14.35
N ALA A 106 -7.03 10.20 -14.81
CA ALA A 106 -6.63 11.37 -14.02
C ALA A 106 -7.80 12.34 -13.76
N ALA A 107 -8.70 12.53 -14.73
CA ALA A 107 -9.90 13.34 -14.56
C ALA A 107 -10.89 12.69 -13.59
N LEU A 108 -11.16 11.40 -13.76
CA LEU A 108 -12.05 10.62 -12.89
C LEU A 108 -11.52 10.54 -11.45
N GLY A 109 -10.23 10.27 -11.27
CA GLY A 109 -9.63 10.25 -9.93
C GLY A 109 -9.58 11.64 -9.27
N SER A 110 -9.54 12.73 -10.06
CA SER A 110 -9.70 14.09 -9.51
C SER A 110 -11.12 14.33 -8.99
N ALA A 111 -12.14 13.75 -9.61
CA ALA A 111 -13.54 13.84 -9.17
C ALA A 111 -13.77 13.18 -7.80
N ALA A 112 -12.96 12.18 -7.44
CA ALA A 112 -13.03 11.48 -6.15
C ALA A 112 -12.59 12.34 -4.95
N PHE A 113 -11.92 13.48 -5.17
CA PHE A 113 -11.48 14.40 -4.12
C PHE A 113 -10.48 13.82 -3.09
N GLN A 114 -9.76 12.74 -3.41
CA GLN A 114 -8.86 12.08 -2.46
C GLN A 114 -7.42 12.62 -2.45
N GLY A 115 -7.10 13.57 -3.32
CA GLY A 115 -5.78 14.22 -3.44
C GLY A 115 -5.19 14.05 -4.83
N SER A 116 -4.03 14.67 -5.07
CA SER A 116 -3.35 14.57 -6.38
C SER A 116 -2.55 13.27 -6.50
N ILE A 117 -2.39 12.77 -7.73
CA ILE A 117 -1.66 11.51 -8.03
C ILE A 117 -0.21 11.53 -7.53
N LYS A 118 0.35 12.70 -7.23
CA LYS A 118 1.68 12.78 -6.62
C LYS A 118 1.76 13.73 -5.43
N ILE A 119 2.73 13.49 -4.55
CA ILE A 119 3.08 14.35 -3.41
C ILE A 119 4.27 15.22 -3.83
N PRO A 120 4.28 16.54 -3.55
CA PRO A 120 5.43 17.39 -3.85
C PRO A 120 6.70 16.91 -3.12
N PRO A 121 7.87 16.90 -3.78
CA PRO A 121 9.12 16.42 -3.19
C PRO A 121 9.61 17.26 -2.00
N ALA A 122 9.21 18.54 -1.90
CA ALA A 122 9.75 19.46 -0.91
C ALA A 122 9.04 19.46 0.46
N GLN A 123 7.96 18.70 0.66
CA GLN A 123 7.16 18.80 1.91
C GLN A 123 6.56 17.46 2.39
N PRO A 124 7.37 16.56 3.00
CA PRO A 124 6.85 15.38 3.72
C PRO A 124 5.92 15.74 4.89
N LYS A 125 5.95 16.99 5.37
CA LYS A 125 5.23 17.47 6.57
C LYS A 125 4.03 18.37 6.26
N ALA A 126 3.80 18.74 5.00
CA ALA A 126 2.84 19.78 4.65
C ALA A 126 2.10 19.55 3.33
N SER A 127 1.99 18.30 2.86
CA SER A 127 1.14 18.02 1.71
C SER A 127 -0.33 18.09 2.14
N GLN A 128 -0.93 19.27 1.98
CA GLN A 128 -2.37 19.48 2.09
C GLN A 128 -3.17 18.62 1.07
N PHE A 129 -2.46 17.92 0.17
CA PHE A 129 -2.98 17.17 -0.98
C PHE A 129 -2.13 15.93 -1.29
N ALA A 130 -1.66 15.19 -0.28
CA ALA A 130 -1.13 13.85 -0.57
C ALA A 130 -2.25 12.96 -1.08
N GLY A 131 -2.23 12.61 -2.37
CA GLY A 131 -3.23 11.69 -2.90
C GLY A 131 -2.94 10.23 -2.56
N PRO A 132 -3.93 9.35 -2.81
CA PRO A 132 -3.90 7.93 -2.50
C PRO A 132 -2.63 7.27 -2.99
N SER A 133 -2.21 7.57 -4.22
CA SER A 133 -1.20 6.78 -4.90
C SER A 133 0.16 6.67 -4.18
N ASN A 134 0.67 7.75 -3.59
CA ASN A 134 1.92 7.68 -2.80
C ASN A 134 1.68 7.15 -1.38
N THR A 135 0.47 7.36 -0.86
CA THR A 135 0.07 6.88 0.46
C THR A 135 -0.06 5.37 0.40
N ASP A 136 -0.73 4.83 -0.61
CA ASP A 136 -0.85 3.40 -0.92
C ASP A 136 0.54 2.75 -1.01
N CYS A 137 1.49 3.35 -1.74
CA CYS A 137 2.88 2.86 -1.79
C CYS A 137 3.59 2.81 -0.44
N THR A 138 3.33 3.77 0.47
CA THR A 138 3.85 3.72 1.85
C THR A 138 3.12 2.70 2.71
N MET A 139 1.79 2.63 2.59
CA MET A 139 0.91 1.71 3.31
C MET A 139 1.28 0.27 3.01
N LEU A 140 1.31 -0.12 1.73
CA LEU A 140 1.73 -1.43 1.23
C LEU A 140 3.00 -1.97 1.85
N ARG A 141 3.96 -1.09 2.08
CA ARG A 141 5.30 -1.45 2.51
C ARG A 141 5.43 -1.51 4.02
N PHE A 142 4.51 -0.87 4.73
CA PHE A 142 4.52 -0.79 6.18
C PHE A 142 3.14 -1.12 6.76
N THR A 143 2.36 -1.99 6.11
CA THR A 143 0.98 -2.31 6.51
C THR A 143 0.93 -2.66 7.99
N ASP A 144 -0.03 -2.08 8.72
CA ASP A 144 -0.25 -2.26 10.15
C ASP A 144 0.83 -1.67 11.09
N ASP A 145 1.86 -1.00 10.57
CA ASP A 145 2.89 -0.33 11.35
C ASP A 145 2.35 0.94 12.01
N LEU A 146 2.33 0.96 13.35
CA LEU A 146 1.79 2.08 14.14
C LEU A 146 2.39 3.45 13.84
N LEU A 147 3.57 3.54 13.24
CA LEU A 147 4.29 4.79 12.98
C LEU A 147 4.32 5.17 11.50
N HIS A 148 4.46 4.18 10.62
CA HIS A 148 4.71 4.38 9.20
C HIS A 148 3.47 4.19 8.34
N ASP A 149 2.45 3.49 8.84
CA ASP A 149 1.14 3.34 8.22
C ASP A 149 0.21 4.50 8.66
N PRO A 150 -0.15 5.44 7.76
CA PRO A 150 -1.07 6.53 8.09
C PRO A 150 -2.51 6.09 8.41
N TYR A 151 -2.95 4.90 8.02
CA TYR A 151 -4.30 4.38 8.27
C TYR A 151 -4.32 3.15 9.20
N ALA A 152 -3.23 2.92 9.93
CA ALA A 152 -2.95 1.68 10.67
C ALA A 152 -4.20 1.11 11.36
N ALA A 153 -4.66 -0.06 10.91
CA ALA A 153 -5.82 -0.75 11.46
C ALA A 153 -5.65 -1.08 12.96
N THR A 154 -4.39 -1.22 13.39
CA THR A 154 -3.97 -1.41 14.78
C THR A 154 -4.32 -0.25 15.71
N ARG A 155 -4.58 0.96 15.20
CA ARG A 155 -5.08 2.12 15.97
C ARG A 155 -6.60 2.08 16.21
N GLY A 156 -7.29 1.08 15.66
CA GLY A 156 -8.72 0.84 15.85
C GLY A 156 -9.57 1.21 14.63
N LEU A 157 -10.73 0.57 14.52
CA LEU A 157 -11.63 0.65 13.35
C LEU A 157 -12.03 2.08 12.97
N PHE A 158 -12.34 2.92 13.96
CA PHE A 158 -12.73 4.31 13.69
C PHE A 158 -11.55 5.12 13.14
N TYR A 159 -10.34 4.88 13.67
CA TYR A 159 -9.14 5.59 13.23
C TYR A 159 -8.81 5.25 11.78
N SER A 160 -8.77 3.97 11.44
CA SER A 160 -8.46 3.49 10.09
C SER A 160 -9.54 3.84 9.06
N HIS A 161 -10.80 3.94 9.49
CA HIS A 161 -11.89 4.36 8.63
C HIS A 161 -11.82 5.86 8.31
N MET A 162 -11.88 6.74 9.31
CA MET A 162 -11.91 8.19 9.06
C MET A 162 -11.13 9.03 10.07
N GLY A 163 -10.69 8.45 11.19
CA GLY A 163 -9.99 9.20 12.24
C GLY A 163 -8.65 9.77 11.77
N TRP A 164 -7.96 9.09 10.85
CA TRP A 164 -6.69 9.54 10.28
C TRP A 164 -6.80 10.91 9.54
N ILE A 165 -7.96 11.22 8.95
CA ILE A 165 -8.21 12.45 8.16
C ILE A 165 -8.01 13.71 9.00
N PHE A 166 -8.26 13.61 10.31
CA PHE A 166 -8.18 14.74 11.24
C PHE A 166 -6.76 15.08 11.66
N TYR A 167 -5.77 14.26 11.34
CA TYR A 167 -4.38 14.45 11.75
C TYR A 167 -3.47 14.67 10.53
N LYS A 168 -2.40 15.45 10.72
CA LYS A 168 -1.36 15.58 9.70
C LYS A 168 -0.56 14.28 9.62
N PRO A 169 -0.44 13.66 8.44
CA PRO A 169 0.37 12.46 8.30
C PRO A 169 1.86 12.80 8.46
N THR A 170 2.61 11.84 9.02
CA THR A 170 4.06 11.90 9.15
C THR A 170 4.66 10.85 8.24
N TYR A 171 5.38 11.29 7.22
CA TYR A 171 5.95 10.42 6.21
C TYR A 171 7.47 10.36 6.34
N GLU A 172 7.97 9.64 7.35
CA GLU A 172 9.42 9.59 7.63
C GLU A 172 10.22 8.80 6.59
N LYS A 173 9.59 7.80 5.97
CA LYS A 173 10.23 6.87 5.02
C LYS A 173 9.86 7.09 3.56
N MET A 174 9.27 8.24 3.21
CA MET A 174 8.82 8.52 1.83
C MET A 174 9.96 8.62 0.80
N GLU A 175 11.19 8.91 1.25
CA GLU A 175 12.39 8.94 0.39
C GLU A 175 12.73 7.56 -0.20
N LEU A 176 12.19 6.48 0.37
CA LEU A 176 12.45 5.11 -0.08
C LEU A 176 11.60 4.69 -1.29
N ILE A 177 10.67 5.54 -1.73
CA ILE A 177 9.76 5.27 -2.85
C ILE A 177 10.30 5.96 -4.09
N GLU A 178 10.55 5.18 -5.15
CA GLU A 178 10.94 5.69 -6.46
C GLU A 178 9.74 6.36 -7.16
N ARG A 179 9.87 7.66 -7.46
CA ARG A 179 8.78 8.52 -8.00
C ARG A 179 9.12 9.15 -9.35
N ASP A 180 10.26 8.79 -9.92
CA ASP A 180 10.80 9.39 -11.14
C ASP A 180 9.83 9.30 -12.32
N ASP A 181 9.05 8.22 -12.39
CA ASP A 181 8.03 8.02 -13.41
C ASP A 181 6.84 8.98 -13.25
N LEU A 182 6.34 9.15 -12.01
CA LEU A 182 5.27 10.12 -11.71
C LEU A 182 5.72 11.56 -11.96
N GLU A 183 6.99 11.87 -11.69
CA GLU A 183 7.58 13.18 -11.95
C GLU A 183 7.80 13.45 -13.44
N ARG A 184 7.97 12.41 -14.26
CA ARG A 184 8.16 12.53 -15.71
C ARG A 184 6.83 12.53 -16.49
N ASP A 185 5.77 11.94 -15.95
CA ASP A 185 4.48 11.85 -16.65
C ASP A 185 3.82 13.25 -16.78
N PRO A 186 3.61 13.78 -18.01
CA PRO A 186 2.99 15.08 -18.22
C PRO A 186 1.54 15.16 -17.72
N VAL A 187 0.78 14.06 -17.75
CA VAL A 187 -0.61 14.02 -17.27
C VAL A 187 -0.62 14.18 -15.75
N VAL A 188 0.24 13.44 -15.05
CA VAL A 188 0.37 13.52 -13.59
C VAL A 188 0.81 14.92 -13.15
N ARG A 189 1.79 15.50 -13.84
CA ARG A 189 2.26 16.88 -13.56
C ARG A 189 1.16 17.91 -13.76
N PHE A 190 0.40 17.80 -14.86
CA PHE A 190 -0.71 18.69 -15.15
C PHE A 190 -1.80 18.56 -14.09
N GLN A 191 -2.20 17.33 -13.78
CA GLN A 191 -3.21 17.03 -12.79
C GLN A 191 -2.83 17.56 -11.41
N HIS A 192 -1.59 17.36 -10.98
CA HIS A 192 -1.09 17.85 -9.71
C HIS A 192 -1.10 19.40 -9.64
N LYS A 193 -0.63 20.06 -10.70
CA LYS A 193 -0.60 21.53 -10.77
C LYS A 193 -2.00 22.16 -10.74
N HIS A 194 -2.98 21.49 -11.35
CA HIS A 194 -4.35 21.98 -11.48
C HIS A 194 -5.35 21.18 -10.65
N TYR A 195 -4.89 20.48 -9.61
CA TYR A 195 -5.70 19.51 -8.88
C TYR A 195 -6.98 20.13 -8.31
N VAL A 196 -6.86 21.24 -7.57
CA VAL A 196 -8.01 21.88 -6.92
C VAL A 196 -9.08 22.33 -7.95
N PRO A 197 -8.73 23.06 -9.03
CA PRO A 197 -9.67 23.35 -10.11
C PRO A 197 -10.30 22.10 -10.75
N LEU A 198 -9.51 21.07 -11.04
CA LEU A 198 -9.99 19.84 -11.67
C LEU A 198 -10.96 19.09 -10.75
N ALA A 199 -10.61 18.95 -9.47
CA ALA A 199 -11.46 18.31 -8.47
C ALA A 199 -12.77 19.07 -8.33
N ILE A 200 -12.74 20.39 -8.14
CA ILE A 200 -13.96 21.22 -8.04
C ILE A 200 -14.80 21.08 -9.30
N PHE A 201 -14.18 21.11 -10.48
CA PHE A 201 -14.90 21.00 -11.74
C PHE A 201 -15.56 19.63 -11.91
N PHE A 202 -14.78 18.55 -11.91
CA PHE A 202 -15.31 17.21 -12.17
C PHE A 202 -16.16 16.67 -11.02
N GLY A 203 -15.85 17.04 -9.79
CA GLY A 203 -16.64 16.69 -8.63
C GLY A 203 -17.93 17.51 -8.57
N PHE A 204 -17.87 18.83 -8.48
CA PHE A 204 -19.05 19.64 -8.12
C PHE A 204 -19.72 20.30 -9.32
N ILE A 205 -18.95 20.95 -10.19
CA ILE A 205 -19.51 21.79 -11.26
C ILE A 205 -20.12 20.92 -12.36
N LEU A 206 -19.40 19.90 -12.84
CA LEU A 206 -19.81 19.07 -13.97
C LEU A 206 -21.13 18.33 -13.68
N PRO A 207 -21.33 17.64 -12.55
CA PRO A 207 -22.63 17.03 -12.24
C PRO A 207 -23.77 18.06 -12.21
N THR A 208 -23.51 19.25 -11.65
CA THR A 208 -24.49 20.34 -11.61
C THR A 208 -24.89 20.82 -13.01
N LEU A 209 -23.91 20.96 -13.92
CA LEU A 209 -24.14 21.35 -15.31
C LEU A 209 -24.92 20.28 -16.08
N LEU A 210 -24.61 19.00 -15.85
CA LEU A 210 -25.38 17.90 -16.44
C LEU A 210 -26.83 17.92 -15.98
N GLY A 211 -27.09 18.27 -14.71
CA GLY A 211 -28.42 18.46 -14.15
C GLY A 211 -29.30 19.46 -14.91
N LEU A 212 -28.70 20.43 -15.60
CA LEU A 212 -29.46 21.39 -16.43
C LEU A 212 -30.17 20.72 -17.61
N LEU A 213 -29.65 19.59 -18.11
CA LEU A 213 -30.23 18.87 -19.24
C LEU A 213 -31.62 18.29 -18.95
N TRP A 214 -31.95 18.08 -17.67
CA TRP A 214 -33.27 17.62 -17.21
C TRP A 214 -33.87 18.52 -16.12
N SER A 215 -33.43 19.78 -16.06
CA SER A 215 -33.95 20.83 -15.16
C SER A 215 -33.85 20.51 -13.66
N ASP A 216 -32.85 19.73 -13.24
CA ASP A 216 -32.56 19.47 -11.82
C ASP A 216 -31.06 19.71 -11.49
N PRO A 217 -30.56 20.95 -11.62
CA PRO A 217 -29.18 21.28 -11.26
C PRO A 217 -28.93 21.16 -9.75
N LEU A 218 -29.91 21.49 -8.91
CA LEU A 218 -29.76 21.43 -7.45
C LEU A 218 -29.68 19.98 -6.96
N GLY A 219 -30.59 19.11 -7.39
CA GLY A 219 -30.51 17.69 -7.08
C GLY A 219 -29.24 17.05 -7.63
N SER A 220 -28.79 17.46 -8.81
CA SER A 220 -27.52 16.97 -9.38
C SER A 220 -26.29 17.43 -8.62
N TYR A 221 -26.28 18.65 -8.07
CA TYR A 221 -25.24 19.11 -7.14
C TYR A 221 -25.26 18.36 -5.80
N ILE A 222 -26.45 18.10 -5.24
CA ILE A 222 -26.56 17.38 -3.97
C ILE A 222 -26.13 15.91 -4.15
N TYR A 223 -26.72 15.21 -5.12
CA TYR A 223 -26.54 13.78 -5.30
C TYR A 223 -25.29 13.45 -6.13
N GLY A 224 -25.23 13.90 -7.37
CA GLY A 224 -24.04 13.74 -8.22
C GLY A 224 -22.81 14.49 -7.69
N GLY A 225 -23.05 15.51 -6.87
CA GLY A 225 -22.02 16.20 -6.14
C GLY A 225 -21.73 15.58 -4.77
N LEU A 226 -22.31 16.18 -3.73
CA LEU A 226 -21.97 15.91 -2.33
C LEU A 226 -22.09 14.42 -1.94
N VAL A 227 -23.25 13.80 -2.21
CA VAL A 227 -23.52 12.41 -1.81
C VAL A 227 -22.59 11.42 -2.51
N ALA A 228 -22.32 11.60 -3.81
CA ALA A 228 -21.37 10.77 -4.54
C ALA A 228 -19.98 10.77 -3.88
N ARG A 229 -19.50 11.92 -3.39
CA ARG A 229 -18.19 12.00 -2.68
C ARG A 229 -18.18 11.21 -1.40
N LEU A 230 -19.24 11.33 -0.59
CA LEU A 230 -19.34 10.58 0.66
C LEU A 230 -19.30 9.07 0.39
N PHE A 231 -20.03 8.60 -0.63
CA PHE A 231 -20.00 7.20 -1.03
C PHE A 231 -18.60 6.75 -1.44
N ILE A 232 -17.93 7.50 -2.33
CA ILE A 232 -16.56 7.17 -2.76
C ILE A 232 -15.61 7.13 -1.55
N TRP A 233 -15.62 8.16 -0.71
CA TRP A 233 -14.76 8.26 0.46
C TRP A 233 -14.96 7.08 1.41
N HIS A 234 -16.20 6.80 1.81
CA HIS A 234 -16.47 5.70 2.73
C HIS A 234 -16.18 4.32 2.10
N CYS A 235 -16.40 4.13 0.80
CA CYS A 235 -16.01 2.90 0.12
C CYS A 235 -14.49 2.70 0.15
N THR A 236 -13.71 3.74 -0.17
CA THR A 236 -12.24 3.67 -0.04
C THR A 236 -11.81 3.44 1.41
N PHE A 237 -12.45 4.09 2.38
CA PHE A 237 -12.12 3.93 3.79
C PHE A 237 -12.46 2.55 4.34
N LEU A 238 -13.48 1.87 3.79
CA LEU A 238 -13.80 0.49 4.14
C LEU A 238 -12.65 -0.47 3.80
N VAL A 239 -11.90 -0.20 2.73
CA VAL A 239 -10.69 -0.96 2.39
C VAL A 239 -9.66 -0.84 3.52
N ASN A 240 -9.39 0.38 3.98
CA ASN A 240 -8.43 0.61 5.07
C ASN A 240 -8.90 0.12 6.45
N SER A 241 -10.20 -0.16 6.61
CA SER A 241 -10.80 -0.45 7.91
C SER A 241 -11.39 -1.85 7.98
N LEU A 242 -12.57 -2.07 7.43
CA LEU A 242 -13.28 -3.33 7.54
C LEU A 242 -12.52 -4.48 6.84
N ALA A 243 -11.80 -4.18 5.75
CA ALA A 243 -10.97 -5.19 5.08
C ALA A 243 -9.77 -5.63 5.93
N HIS A 244 -9.44 -4.95 7.03
CA HIS A 244 -8.42 -5.36 7.99
C HIS A 244 -9.00 -5.99 9.27
N TRP A 245 -10.33 -6.12 9.36
CA TRP A 245 -11.03 -6.56 10.57
C TRP A 245 -11.80 -7.86 10.36
N GLU A 246 -12.56 -7.99 9.27
CA GLU A 246 -13.45 -9.14 9.05
C GLU A 246 -13.36 -9.62 7.60
N GLY A 247 -13.11 -10.92 7.42
CA GLY A 247 -13.04 -11.55 6.09
C GLY A 247 -12.17 -12.80 6.05
N LEU A 248 -11.86 -13.25 4.83
CA LEU A 248 -11.05 -14.43 4.54
C LEU A 248 -9.59 -14.05 4.29
N GLN A 249 -8.64 -14.90 4.68
CA GLN A 249 -7.21 -14.74 4.39
C GLN A 249 -6.64 -15.94 3.61
N PRO A 250 -7.07 -16.16 2.36
CA PRO A 250 -6.67 -17.34 1.60
C PRO A 250 -5.21 -17.34 1.12
N TYR A 251 -4.52 -16.20 1.08
CA TYR A 251 -3.18 -16.07 0.50
C TYR A 251 -2.07 -15.79 1.52
N SER A 252 -2.31 -14.91 2.49
CA SER A 252 -1.32 -14.56 3.51
C SER A 252 -1.99 -14.09 4.79
N ASP A 253 -1.31 -14.29 5.91
CA ASP A 253 -1.63 -13.81 7.25
C ASP A 253 -0.47 -13.02 7.88
N GLU A 254 0.44 -12.52 7.04
CA GLU A 254 1.56 -11.66 7.44
C GLU A 254 1.10 -10.25 7.82
N ASP A 255 -0.05 -9.82 7.28
CA ASP A 255 -0.74 -8.59 7.64
C ASP A 255 -2.22 -8.90 7.96
N THR A 256 -2.94 -7.88 8.42
CA THR A 256 -4.35 -8.02 8.80
C THR A 256 -5.31 -7.98 7.61
N SER A 257 -4.83 -7.85 6.36
CA SER A 257 -5.69 -7.70 5.18
C SER A 257 -6.54 -8.96 4.94
N ARG A 258 -7.83 -8.77 4.68
CA ARG A 258 -8.84 -9.82 4.51
C ARG A 258 -9.72 -9.55 3.30
N GLY A 259 -10.12 -10.60 2.61
CA GLY A 259 -11.07 -10.56 1.50
C GLY A 259 -12.52 -10.66 1.98
N ASN A 260 -13.40 -9.81 1.45
CA ASN A 260 -14.85 -9.87 1.69
C ASN A 260 -15.62 -9.49 0.42
N LEU A 261 -16.54 -10.35 -0.03
CA LEU A 261 -17.35 -10.11 -1.23
C LEU A 261 -18.20 -8.85 -1.12
N LEU A 262 -18.79 -8.57 0.06
CA LEU A 262 -19.59 -7.36 0.26
C LEU A 262 -18.74 -6.10 0.08
N LEU A 263 -17.50 -6.13 0.59
CA LEU A 263 -16.56 -5.04 0.36
C LEU A 263 -16.19 -4.95 -1.12
N ALA A 264 -15.89 -6.07 -1.78
CA ALA A 264 -15.55 -6.08 -3.20
C ALA A 264 -16.67 -5.47 -4.07
N LEU A 265 -17.95 -5.71 -3.72
CA LEU A 265 -19.10 -5.10 -4.40
C LEU A 265 -19.14 -3.57 -4.25
N LEU A 266 -18.85 -3.07 -3.04
CA LEU A 266 -18.89 -1.63 -2.73
C LEU A 266 -17.66 -0.87 -3.25
N THR A 267 -16.51 -1.52 -3.36
CA THR A 267 -15.22 -0.88 -3.65
C THR A 267 -14.65 -1.23 -5.02
N GLY A 268 -15.51 -1.59 -5.98
CA GLY A 268 -15.09 -1.88 -7.36
C GLY A 268 -14.10 -3.04 -7.50
N GLY A 269 -14.07 -3.97 -6.54
CA GLY A 269 -13.18 -5.14 -6.51
C GLY A 269 -12.08 -5.08 -5.44
N GLU A 270 -11.77 -3.91 -4.89
CA GLU A 270 -10.66 -3.77 -3.93
C GLU A 270 -10.88 -4.45 -2.57
N GLY A 271 -12.12 -4.89 -2.29
CA GLY A 271 -12.46 -5.63 -1.08
C GLY A 271 -11.96 -7.08 -1.05
N ASN A 272 -11.40 -7.61 -2.14
CA ASN A 272 -10.61 -8.86 -2.13
C ASN A 272 -9.21 -8.59 -1.55
N HIS A 273 -9.16 -7.92 -0.40
CA HIS A 273 -7.99 -7.19 0.05
C HIS A 273 -6.82 -8.09 0.46
N ASN A 274 -7.07 -9.35 0.84
CA ASN A 274 -5.99 -10.30 1.13
C ASN A 274 -5.09 -10.60 -0.08
N PHE A 275 -5.59 -10.39 -1.30
CA PHE A 275 -4.80 -10.53 -2.53
C PHE A 275 -3.71 -9.46 -2.67
N HIS A 276 -3.74 -8.43 -1.82
CA HIS A 276 -2.70 -7.41 -1.71
C HIS A 276 -1.32 -7.99 -1.34
N SER A 277 -1.26 -9.24 -0.87
CA SER A 277 -0.04 -10.06 -0.81
C SER A 277 0.71 -10.18 -2.15
N PHE A 278 0.03 -9.95 -3.28
CA PHE A 278 0.58 -9.89 -4.63
C PHE A 278 0.44 -8.49 -5.25
N PRO A 279 1.12 -7.47 -4.72
CA PRO A 279 0.82 -6.07 -5.03
C PRO A 279 1.16 -5.65 -6.47
N HIS A 280 1.92 -6.44 -7.22
CA HIS A 280 2.24 -6.11 -8.62
C HIS A 280 1.20 -6.64 -9.61
N ASP A 281 0.27 -7.49 -9.18
CA ASP A 281 -0.79 -8.02 -10.02
C ASP A 281 -1.84 -6.93 -10.31
N PHE A 282 -2.30 -6.83 -11.55
CA PHE A 282 -3.31 -5.83 -11.92
C PHE A 282 -4.72 -6.18 -11.39
N ARG A 283 -4.91 -7.40 -10.88
CA ARG A 283 -6.20 -7.92 -10.38
C ARG A 283 -6.27 -7.77 -8.87
N SER A 284 -7.48 -7.57 -8.34
CA SER A 284 -7.78 -7.74 -6.92
C SER A 284 -8.54 -9.06 -6.76
N GLY A 285 -7.83 -10.18 -6.94
CA GLY A 285 -8.38 -11.54 -6.99
C GLY A 285 -8.06 -12.26 -8.31
N PRO A 286 -7.39 -13.44 -8.27
CA PRO A 286 -6.88 -14.09 -9.46
C PRO A 286 -7.96 -14.83 -10.26
N SER A 287 -9.06 -15.25 -9.64
CA SER A 287 -10.13 -15.99 -10.30
C SER A 287 -10.94 -15.07 -11.22
N TRP A 288 -11.50 -15.66 -12.27
CA TRP A 288 -12.50 -14.98 -13.10
C TRP A 288 -13.78 -14.65 -12.32
N SER A 289 -14.15 -15.52 -11.37
CA SER A 289 -15.34 -15.35 -10.52
C SER A 289 -15.17 -14.28 -9.44
N ASP A 290 -13.94 -13.86 -9.15
CA ASP A 290 -13.70 -12.81 -8.17
C ASP A 290 -14.28 -11.50 -8.72
N TRP A 291 -15.23 -10.94 -7.98
CA TRP A 291 -15.88 -9.69 -8.34
C TRP A 291 -14.84 -8.57 -8.36
N ASP A 292 -14.45 -8.15 -9.56
CA ASP A 292 -13.49 -7.09 -9.79
C ASP A 292 -13.81 -6.41 -11.14
N PRO A 293 -14.75 -5.45 -11.13
CA PRO A 293 -15.08 -4.65 -12.31
C PRO A 293 -13.88 -3.92 -12.89
N SER A 294 -12.94 -3.47 -12.05
CA SER A 294 -11.71 -2.81 -12.49
C SER A 294 -10.83 -3.75 -13.33
N LYS A 295 -10.70 -5.03 -12.96
CA LYS A 295 -10.04 -6.06 -13.78
C LYS A 295 -10.71 -6.21 -15.14
N TRP A 296 -12.03 -6.27 -15.20
CA TRP A 296 -12.73 -6.43 -16.48
C TRP A 296 -12.61 -5.21 -17.39
N ILE A 297 -12.64 -4.00 -16.82
CA ILE A 297 -12.40 -2.76 -17.57
C ILE A 297 -10.97 -2.74 -18.12
N ILE A 298 -9.97 -3.09 -17.31
CA ILE A 298 -8.57 -3.16 -17.74
C ILE A 298 -8.38 -4.16 -18.88
N LEU A 299 -8.97 -5.36 -18.78
CA LEU A 299 -8.93 -6.37 -19.85
C LEU A 299 -9.63 -5.89 -21.12
N GLY A 300 -10.75 -5.16 -21.02
CA GLY A 300 -11.40 -4.54 -22.16
C GLY A 300 -10.51 -3.49 -22.84
N LEU A 301 -9.80 -2.67 -22.06
CA LEU A 301 -8.84 -1.69 -22.59
C LEU A 301 -7.60 -2.34 -23.20
N GLU A 302 -7.15 -3.48 -22.66
CA GLU A 302 -6.08 -4.29 -23.25
C GLU A 302 -6.50 -4.85 -24.61
N TRP A 303 -7.72 -5.39 -24.71
CA TRP A 303 -8.27 -5.90 -25.97
C TRP A 303 -8.36 -4.80 -27.05
N LEU A 304 -8.63 -3.55 -26.66
CA LEU A 304 -8.61 -2.38 -27.54
C LEU A 304 -7.20 -1.85 -27.85
N GLY A 305 -6.14 -2.47 -27.30
CA GLY A 305 -4.75 -2.02 -27.47
C GLY A 305 -4.40 -0.73 -26.73
N LEU A 306 -5.26 -0.27 -25.81
CA LEU A 306 -5.07 0.96 -25.04
C LEU A 306 -4.29 0.72 -23.73
N VAL A 307 -4.27 -0.53 -23.26
CA VAL A 307 -3.47 -0.99 -22.12
C VAL A 307 -2.55 -2.11 -22.59
N THR A 308 -1.32 -2.13 -22.08
CA THR A 308 -0.31 -3.14 -22.41
C THR A 308 0.49 -3.53 -21.16
N SER A 309 1.29 -4.60 -21.26
CA SER A 309 2.22 -5.03 -20.20
C SER A 309 1.51 -5.33 -18.87
N LEU A 310 0.38 -6.04 -18.91
CA LEU A 310 -0.31 -6.48 -17.69
C LEU A 310 0.60 -7.40 -16.87
N ARG A 311 0.84 -7.02 -15.61
CA ARG A 311 1.61 -7.82 -14.65
C ARG A 311 0.66 -8.74 -13.89
N ARG A 312 1.05 -10.01 -13.75
CA ARG A 312 0.29 -11.03 -13.02
C ARG A 312 1.23 -11.78 -12.09
N ALA A 313 0.76 -12.13 -10.91
CA ALA A 313 1.45 -13.07 -10.04
C ALA A 313 1.59 -14.42 -10.75
N ARG A 314 2.71 -15.12 -10.52
CA ARG A 314 2.91 -16.46 -11.10
C ARG A 314 1.90 -17.42 -10.49
N GLN A 315 1.39 -18.33 -11.32
CA GLN A 315 0.39 -19.31 -10.84
C GLN A 315 0.95 -20.21 -9.73
N GLU A 316 2.25 -20.53 -9.80
CA GLU A 316 2.96 -21.29 -8.77
C GLU A 316 2.94 -20.57 -7.42
N ASP A 317 3.24 -19.27 -7.40
CA ASP A 317 3.22 -18.46 -6.17
C ASP A 317 1.81 -18.41 -5.56
N LEU A 318 0.77 -18.32 -6.40
CA LEU A 318 -0.63 -18.29 -5.95
C LEU A 318 -1.08 -19.62 -5.33
N VAL A 319 -0.81 -20.73 -6.02
CA VAL A 319 -1.19 -22.08 -5.55
C VAL A 319 -0.50 -22.38 -4.23
N GLU A 320 0.77 -22.05 -4.14
CA GLU A 320 1.59 -22.31 -2.96
C GLU A 320 1.19 -21.42 -1.77
N ALA A 321 0.83 -20.16 -2.00
CA ALA A 321 0.28 -19.29 -0.95
C ALA A 321 -1.00 -19.88 -0.34
N VAL A 322 -1.93 -20.33 -1.18
CA VAL A 322 -3.16 -21.00 -0.72
C VAL A 322 -2.86 -22.32 -0.01
N HIS A 323 -1.95 -23.12 -0.55
CA HIS A 323 -1.54 -24.39 0.04
C HIS A 323 -0.95 -24.20 1.43
N HIS A 324 -0.06 -23.21 1.59
CA HIS A 324 0.50 -22.84 2.88
C HIS A 324 -0.61 -22.44 3.86
N MET A 325 -1.57 -21.59 3.47
CA MET A 325 -2.65 -21.17 4.36
C MET A 325 -3.55 -22.34 4.78
N HIS A 326 -3.84 -23.27 3.87
CA HIS A 326 -4.56 -24.50 4.20
C HIS A 326 -3.77 -25.41 5.16
N HIS A 327 -2.48 -25.63 4.93
CA HIS A 327 -1.64 -26.43 5.82
C HIS A 327 -1.56 -25.84 7.23
N LYS A 328 -1.35 -24.51 7.33
CA LYS A 328 -1.31 -23.81 8.62
C LYS A 328 -2.62 -23.89 9.39
N THR A 329 -3.76 -23.86 8.68
CA THR A 329 -5.08 -23.98 9.31
C THR A 329 -5.36 -25.41 9.80
N ASN A 330 -4.76 -26.42 9.14
CA ASN A 330 -4.98 -27.83 9.45
C ASN A 330 -3.95 -28.44 10.42
N MET A 331 -2.82 -27.77 10.69
CA MET A 331 -1.81 -28.19 11.66
C MET A 331 -1.42 -27.02 12.57
N ASP A 332 -1.79 -27.11 13.85
CA ASP A 332 -1.14 -26.34 14.90
C ASP A 332 0.33 -26.80 14.99
N SER A 333 1.24 -25.91 14.62
CA SER A 333 2.68 -25.99 14.90
C SER A 333 3.47 -27.13 14.23
N GLU A 334 3.80 -26.99 12.96
CA GLU A 334 5.13 -27.41 12.50
C GLU A 334 5.86 -26.17 11.98
N LYS A 335 6.85 -25.72 12.76
CA LYS A 335 7.89 -24.83 12.25
C LYS A 335 8.56 -25.58 11.11
N ASN A 336 8.38 -25.12 9.87
CA ASN A 336 9.22 -25.57 8.77
C ASN A 336 10.67 -25.35 9.19
N GLN A 337 11.37 -26.47 9.41
CA GLN A 337 12.80 -26.51 9.58
C GLN A 337 13.41 -26.10 8.24
N ASP A 338 14.00 -24.91 8.23
CA ASP A 338 15.18 -24.48 7.49
C ASP A 338 15.48 -25.27 6.20
N GLU A 339 14.81 -24.91 5.09
CA GLU A 339 15.31 -25.17 3.73
C GLU A 339 16.67 -24.48 3.48
N ASP A 340 17.14 -23.63 4.41
CA ASP A 340 18.44 -22.96 4.36
C ASP A 340 19.64 -23.90 4.65
N GLU A 341 19.44 -25.14 5.11
CA GLU A 341 20.55 -26.00 5.56
C GLU A 341 21.22 -26.88 4.47
N MET A 342 20.64 -27.06 3.27
CA MET A 342 21.27 -27.85 2.19
C MET A 342 21.51 -27.02 0.92
N TRP A 343 22.54 -26.17 0.94
CA TRP A 343 23.12 -25.60 -0.29
C TRP A 343 24.21 -26.52 -0.83
N ASP A 344 24.00 -27.10 -2.01
CA ASP A 344 24.97 -27.95 -2.73
C ASP A 344 25.66 -27.24 -3.91
N GLY A 345 25.34 -25.96 -4.14
CA GLY A 345 25.84 -25.17 -5.26
C GLY A 345 27.19 -24.49 -5.01
N ASP A 346 27.53 -23.55 -5.91
CA ASP A 346 28.82 -22.87 -5.91
C ASP A 346 29.09 -22.03 -4.65
N VAL A 347 30.37 -21.81 -4.36
CA VAL A 347 30.85 -20.93 -3.28
C VAL A 347 31.71 -19.83 -3.91
N TYR A 348 31.37 -18.57 -3.66
CA TYR A 348 32.10 -17.42 -4.20
C TYR A 348 32.75 -16.60 -3.09
N THR A 349 33.95 -16.09 -3.38
CA THR A 349 34.64 -15.09 -2.59
C THR A 349 34.11 -13.69 -2.90
N LEU A 350 34.32 -12.75 -1.96
CA LEU A 350 33.92 -11.35 -2.17
C LEU A 350 34.57 -10.74 -3.44
N ALA A 351 35.80 -11.16 -3.78
CA ALA A 351 36.51 -10.69 -4.96
C ALA A 351 35.84 -11.14 -6.27
N GLU A 352 35.31 -12.37 -6.31
CA GLU A 352 34.59 -12.91 -7.46
C GLU A 352 33.24 -12.22 -7.65
N ILE A 353 32.50 -11.99 -6.55
CA ILE A 353 31.25 -11.22 -6.56
C ILE A 353 31.50 -9.79 -7.07
N GLN A 354 32.58 -9.17 -6.60
CA GLN A 354 33.01 -7.86 -7.08
C GLN A 354 33.43 -7.84 -8.55
N ALA A 355 34.03 -8.93 -9.06
CA ALA A 355 34.37 -9.07 -10.47
C ALA A 355 33.11 -9.17 -11.34
N MET A 356 32.15 -10.01 -10.95
CA MET A 356 30.84 -10.10 -11.60
C MET A 356 30.09 -8.76 -11.60
N ALA A 357 30.20 -8.00 -10.51
CA ALA A 357 29.61 -6.67 -10.45
C ALA A 357 30.26 -5.66 -11.42
N LYS A 358 31.56 -5.79 -11.71
CA LYS A 358 32.25 -4.97 -12.73
C LYS A 358 31.78 -5.29 -14.15
N GLU A 359 31.37 -6.52 -14.40
CA GLU A 359 30.81 -6.97 -15.69
C GLU A 359 29.37 -6.45 -15.92
N GLY A 360 28.81 -5.71 -14.96
CA GLY A 360 27.50 -5.09 -15.06
C GLY A 360 26.38 -5.89 -14.39
N ARG A 361 26.68 -7.03 -13.74
CA ARG A 361 25.71 -7.77 -12.94
C ARG A 361 25.41 -7.02 -11.64
N CYS A 362 24.15 -7.04 -11.23
CA CYS A 362 23.72 -6.45 -9.97
C CYS A 362 23.70 -7.53 -8.88
N MET A 363 24.82 -7.68 -8.18
CA MET A 363 24.98 -8.67 -7.10
C MET A 363 24.65 -8.07 -5.74
N ILE A 364 23.83 -8.75 -4.95
CA ILE A 364 23.50 -8.39 -3.56
C ILE A 364 23.89 -9.57 -2.66
N VAL A 365 24.34 -9.28 -1.44
CA VAL A 365 24.62 -10.31 -0.44
C VAL A 365 23.49 -10.30 0.59
N ILE A 366 22.76 -11.41 0.74
CA ILE A 366 21.67 -11.56 1.72
C ILE A 366 21.81 -12.92 2.40
N ASP A 367 21.75 -12.96 3.73
CA ASP A 367 21.83 -14.16 4.58
C ASP A 367 23.07 -15.03 4.28
N GLY A 368 24.19 -14.39 3.92
CA GLY A 368 25.43 -15.08 3.55
C GLY A 368 25.41 -15.72 2.14
N PHE A 369 24.42 -15.41 1.31
CA PHE A 369 24.35 -15.84 -0.09
C PHE A 369 24.56 -14.67 -1.05
N ALA A 370 25.23 -14.93 -2.17
CA ALA A 370 25.30 -14.05 -3.31
C ALA A 370 24.03 -14.24 -4.17
N VAL A 371 23.28 -13.16 -4.38
CA VAL A 371 22.01 -13.12 -5.10
C VAL A 371 22.19 -12.26 -6.35
N ASP A 372 21.93 -12.82 -7.53
CA ASP A 372 21.95 -12.06 -8.79
C ASP A 372 20.56 -11.51 -9.10
N VAL A 373 20.38 -10.21 -8.89
CA VAL A 373 19.10 -9.53 -9.13
C VAL A 373 19.04 -8.82 -10.48
N THR A 374 19.99 -9.07 -11.39
CA THR A 374 20.10 -8.36 -12.68
C THR A 374 18.82 -8.44 -13.52
N SER A 375 18.25 -9.65 -13.65
CA SER A 375 16.99 -9.88 -14.36
C SER A 375 15.78 -9.31 -13.62
N TYR A 376 15.86 -9.21 -12.29
CA TYR A 376 14.77 -8.78 -11.42
C TYR A 376 14.71 -7.26 -11.21
N LEU A 377 15.71 -6.50 -11.67
CA LEU A 377 15.78 -5.04 -11.49
C LEU A 377 14.51 -4.29 -11.95
N LEU A 378 13.90 -4.72 -13.05
CA LEU A 378 12.71 -4.09 -13.64
C LEU A 378 11.39 -4.57 -13.03
N GLU A 379 11.43 -5.69 -12.32
CA GLU A 379 10.27 -6.34 -11.69
C GLU A 379 10.16 -6.01 -10.20
N HIS A 380 11.27 -5.64 -9.56
CA HIS A 380 11.32 -5.33 -8.14
C HIS A 380 10.33 -4.20 -7.75
N PRO A 381 9.36 -4.47 -6.84
CA PRO A 381 8.33 -3.49 -6.46
C PRO A 381 8.90 -2.20 -5.85
N GLY A 382 10.02 -2.29 -5.14
CA GLY A 382 10.70 -1.14 -4.53
C GLY A 382 11.57 -0.32 -5.50
N GLY A 383 11.60 -0.69 -6.79
CA GLY A 383 12.38 0.01 -7.80
C GLY A 383 13.81 -0.49 -7.96
N ALA A 384 14.39 -0.24 -9.15
CA ALA A 384 15.73 -0.69 -9.50
C ALA A 384 16.83 0.08 -8.74
N THR A 385 16.55 1.34 -8.40
CA THR A 385 17.49 2.22 -7.70
C THR A 385 17.81 1.70 -6.31
N LEU A 386 16.83 1.15 -5.59
CA LEU A 386 17.04 0.57 -4.25
C LEU A 386 17.99 -0.63 -4.31
N LEU A 387 17.76 -1.57 -5.25
CA LEU A 387 18.62 -2.74 -5.44
C LEU A 387 20.06 -2.35 -5.80
N ARG A 388 20.22 -1.31 -6.64
CA ARG A 388 21.55 -0.79 -7.02
C ARG A 388 22.31 -0.10 -5.89
N ASN A 389 21.61 0.40 -4.87
CA ASN A 389 22.25 1.03 -3.71
C ASN A 389 22.81 -0.02 -2.74
N TYR A 390 22.19 -1.19 -2.68
CA TYR A 390 22.61 -2.34 -1.86
C TYR A 390 23.48 -3.34 -2.63
N SER A 391 23.77 -3.08 -3.91
CA SER A 391 24.63 -3.98 -4.68
C SER A 391 26.11 -3.77 -4.37
N VAL A 392 26.87 -4.86 -4.47
CA VAL A 392 28.31 -4.86 -4.24
C VAL A 392 28.98 -4.11 -5.39
N ARG A 393 29.41 -2.86 -5.17
CA ARG A 393 30.12 -2.03 -6.16
C ARG A 393 31.50 -1.60 -5.65
N LEU A 394 32.51 -1.58 -6.53
CA LEU A 394 33.81 -0.98 -6.21
C LEU A 394 33.79 0.53 -6.42
N GLY A 395 34.40 1.29 -5.50
CA GLY A 395 34.80 2.68 -5.74
C GLY A 395 33.83 3.78 -5.31
N THR A 396 32.72 3.45 -4.65
CA THR A 396 31.89 4.46 -3.95
C THR A 396 32.04 4.29 -2.44
N LYS A 397 32.09 5.40 -1.69
CA LYS A 397 32.27 5.44 -0.22
C LYS A 397 31.08 4.87 0.59
N SER A 398 30.30 3.97 0.02
CA SER A 398 29.05 3.47 0.56
C SER A 398 29.13 1.95 0.74
N ASP A 399 29.51 1.53 1.94
CA ASP A 399 29.43 0.13 2.40
C ASP A 399 27.97 -0.33 2.67
N LEU A 400 26.97 0.33 2.09
CA LEU A 400 25.55 0.02 2.31
C LEU A 400 25.20 -1.44 2.04
N TRP A 401 25.87 -2.08 1.08
CA TRP A 401 25.67 -3.49 0.74
C TRP A 401 25.89 -4.42 1.94
N LYS A 402 26.70 -4.04 2.94
CA LYS A 402 26.90 -4.80 4.18
C LYS A 402 25.65 -4.82 5.07
N ASN A 403 24.75 -3.87 4.88
CA ASN A 403 23.49 -3.77 5.62
C ASN A 403 22.31 -4.34 4.81
N SER A 404 22.57 -5.16 3.79
CA SER A 404 21.51 -5.77 2.97
C SER A 404 20.60 -6.69 3.80
N ASP A 405 21.16 -7.44 4.76
CA ASP A 405 20.38 -8.29 5.68
C ASP A 405 19.43 -7.45 6.53
N TRP A 406 19.97 -6.40 7.17
CA TRP A 406 19.17 -5.44 7.92
C TRP A 406 18.08 -4.80 7.06
N ALA A 407 18.42 -4.40 5.82
CA ALA A 407 17.47 -3.80 4.90
C ALA A 407 16.34 -4.77 4.50
N PHE A 408 16.66 -6.05 4.34
CA PHE A 408 15.76 -7.10 3.89
C PHE A 408 14.83 -7.61 5.00
N HIS A 409 15.33 -7.69 6.25
CA HIS A 409 14.62 -8.24 7.40
C HIS A 409 13.98 -7.17 8.30
N GLY A 410 13.39 -6.13 7.72
CA GLY A 410 12.57 -5.15 8.45
C GLY A 410 13.24 -3.81 8.77
N GLY A 411 14.54 -3.65 8.52
CA GLY A 411 15.21 -2.35 8.64
C GLY A 411 14.71 -1.33 7.62
N LEU A 412 14.53 -1.76 6.36
CA LEU A 412 13.94 -0.93 5.30
C LEU A 412 12.58 -1.43 4.81
N ASN A 413 12.42 -2.74 4.72
CA ASN A 413 11.19 -3.40 4.35
C ASN A 413 11.16 -4.77 5.03
N ASN A 414 9.99 -5.19 5.53
CA ASN A 414 9.83 -6.55 6.03
C ASN A 414 9.29 -7.39 4.86
N HIS A 415 10.16 -8.09 4.14
CA HIS A 415 9.77 -8.80 2.92
C HIS A 415 8.83 -9.97 3.23
N SER A 416 7.78 -10.10 2.42
CA SER A 416 6.79 -11.18 2.50
C SER A 416 7.42 -12.54 2.20
N ARG A 417 6.76 -13.63 2.60
CA ARG A 417 7.15 -15.02 2.25
C ARG A 417 7.42 -15.19 0.75
N ALA A 418 6.56 -14.66 -0.11
CA ALA A 418 6.75 -14.72 -1.55
C ALA A 418 8.05 -14.02 -2.00
N ALA A 419 8.36 -12.86 -1.41
CA ALA A 419 9.61 -12.15 -1.69
C ALA A 419 10.85 -12.87 -1.15
N ARG A 420 10.76 -13.53 0.02
CA ARG A 420 11.84 -14.37 0.57
C ARG A 420 12.12 -15.58 -0.32
N ARG A 421 11.09 -16.27 -0.79
CA ARG A 421 11.23 -17.36 -1.76
C ARG A 421 11.86 -16.88 -3.07
N ARG A 422 11.42 -15.73 -3.58
CA ARG A 422 12.01 -15.14 -4.79
C ARG A 422 13.49 -14.81 -4.59
N MET A 423 13.89 -14.38 -3.41
CA MET A 423 15.32 -14.19 -3.07
C MET A 423 16.08 -15.53 -3.12
N ILE A 424 15.51 -16.61 -2.57
CA ILE A 424 16.10 -17.95 -2.62
C ILE A 424 16.30 -18.43 -4.07
N GLU A 425 15.31 -18.25 -4.95
CA GLU A 425 15.41 -18.61 -6.38
C GLU A 425 16.51 -17.84 -7.14
N LEU A 426 16.88 -16.65 -6.66
CA LEU A 426 17.90 -15.79 -7.27
C LEU A 426 19.30 -15.99 -6.65
N ARG A 427 19.45 -16.88 -5.66
CA ARG A 427 20.75 -17.25 -5.08
C ARG A 427 21.59 -17.94 -6.16
N VAL A 428 22.84 -17.50 -6.30
CA VAL A 428 23.80 -18.09 -7.26
C VAL A 428 24.95 -18.81 -6.57
N ALA A 429 25.33 -18.37 -5.37
CA ALA A 429 26.42 -18.97 -4.62
C ALA A 429 26.31 -18.65 -3.12
N LYS A 430 26.90 -19.51 -2.29
CA LYS A 430 27.15 -19.20 -0.87
C LYS A 430 28.42 -18.37 -0.74
N MET A 431 28.45 -17.39 0.15
CA MET A 431 29.66 -16.62 0.42
C MET A 431 30.68 -17.50 1.14
N ALA A 432 31.92 -17.47 0.68
CA ALA A 432 33.05 -18.03 1.43
C ALA A 432 33.21 -17.24 2.74
N ALA A 433 33.37 -17.97 3.86
CA ALA A 433 33.56 -17.41 5.20
C ALA A 433 34.87 -16.63 5.35
#